data_AF-A0A5C6UHH8-F1
#
_entry.id   AF-A0A5C6UHH8-F1
#
_cell.length_a   1.000
_cell.length_b   1.000
_cell.length_c   1.000
_cell.angle_alpha   90.00
_cell.angle_beta   90.00
_cell.angle_gamma   90.00
#
_symmetry.space_group_name_H-M   'P 1'
#
loop_
_entity.id
_entity.type
_entity.pdbx_description
1 polymer ?
#
loop_
_entity_poly.entity_id
_entity_poly.type
_entity_poly.pdbx_seq_one_letter_code
_entity_poly.pdbx_strand_id
1 'polypeptide(L)'
;MADGHDEPITAEVVKDFDLGQLLEVARIAKSPGVMASSIVLRSVDDTEILSFEIATEPTVEPPAADVRDVECIHFIYRDGRTFGRTAPYNVLCEGEGFPRRIGHLCSGPPGSKAAPCLALDGIQPIYERAGIEAVMTRLRDFLRDAKTGTLMMDGWEPVPFGVGQKLRMGEMNPRVFQEHAHANPDAGSAMGVAISYDDDQHKQVSVFPQFLSLEDVLPAIGHHNKTDHERHAIPWVFVWRNPSVVERDPMFEDWRTGTELLEGMKSIGVNHAFDTAVGGLLNRGVDFRCHRPPHGGKAMVVVIGVWRPAPIMDAFFGYSDDPKARSLELRAFLISQDFDKTILDADMRIETIVGDYPPCPKLMRWVAGVDILPPVALLGHGALGSSIHDSLTRSGMDDVVVWDKDRIHSHAIRPRAPTSTPIRRSMRSD
;
A
#
# COMPACT_ATOMS: atom_id res chain seq x y z
N MET A 1 -13.86 10.48 -11.75
CA MET A 1 -13.47 9.99 -10.41
C MET A 1 -14.56 10.43 -9.45
N ALA A 2 -15.54 9.56 -9.18
CA ALA A 2 -16.57 9.84 -8.19
C ALA A 2 -16.08 9.36 -6.83
N ASP A 3 -15.94 10.34 -5.94
CA ASP A 3 -15.61 10.25 -4.53
C ASP A 3 -16.61 9.35 -3.79
N GLY A 4 -16.24 8.81 -2.63
CA GLY A 4 -17.17 8.08 -1.75
C GLY A 4 -18.30 8.94 -1.17
N HIS A 5 -18.73 9.99 -1.87
CA HIS A 5 -19.89 10.79 -1.54
C HIS A 5 -21.17 9.97 -1.69
N ASP A 6 -22.09 10.18 -0.75
CA ASP A 6 -23.50 9.90 -0.94
C ASP A 6 -23.98 10.65 -2.20
N GLU A 7 -24.04 9.98 -3.34
CA GLU A 7 -24.90 10.47 -4.39
C GLU A 7 -26.34 10.36 -3.87
N PRO A 8 -27.07 11.48 -3.76
CA PRO A 8 -28.47 11.43 -3.41
C PRO A 8 -29.17 10.64 -4.53
N ILE A 9 -29.70 9.48 -4.17
CA ILE A 9 -30.28 8.51 -5.10
C ILE A 9 -31.53 9.11 -5.76
N THR A 10 -31.33 9.87 -6.83
CA THR A 10 -32.28 10.01 -7.95
C THR A 10 -31.97 8.95 -9.01
N ALA A 11 -31.60 7.75 -8.57
CA ALA A 11 -31.31 6.61 -9.42
C ALA A 11 -32.59 5.87 -9.81
N GLU A 12 -32.72 5.54 -11.08
CA GLU A 12 -33.84 4.74 -11.57
C GLU A 12 -33.71 3.30 -11.08
N VAL A 13 -34.80 2.78 -10.51
CA VAL A 13 -34.87 1.36 -10.13
C VAL A 13 -34.95 0.54 -11.42
N VAL A 14 -34.01 -0.37 -11.60
CA VAL A 14 -34.01 -1.32 -12.72
C VAL A 14 -35.15 -2.32 -12.48
N LYS A 15 -36.13 -2.34 -13.38
CA LYS A 15 -37.31 -3.21 -13.28
C LYS A 15 -37.15 -4.53 -14.05
N ASP A 16 -36.41 -4.48 -15.15
CA ASP A 16 -36.21 -5.61 -16.05
C ASP A 16 -34.75 -6.06 -15.97
N PHE A 17 -34.54 -7.22 -15.33
CA PHE A 17 -33.23 -7.84 -15.21
C PHE A 17 -32.97 -8.77 -16.41
N ASP A 18 -31.73 -8.80 -16.90
CA ASP A 18 -31.31 -9.84 -17.84
C ASP A 18 -31.15 -11.21 -17.13
N LEU A 19 -31.00 -12.29 -17.91
CA LEU A 19 -30.88 -13.64 -17.33
C LEU A 19 -29.67 -13.79 -16.39
N GLY A 20 -28.54 -13.15 -16.71
CA GLY A 20 -27.34 -13.20 -15.88
C GLY A 20 -27.57 -12.50 -14.55
N GLN A 21 -28.18 -11.31 -14.60
CA GLN A 21 -28.54 -10.55 -13.42
C GLN A 21 -29.59 -11.28 -12.56
N LEU A 22 -30.61 -11.91 -13.17
CA LEU A 22 -31.61 -12.73 -12.45
C LEU A 22 -30.97 -13.90 -11.69
N LEU A 23 -30.02 -14.60 -12.33
CA LEU A 23 -29.29 -15.70 -11.69
C LEU A 23 -28.45 -15.18 -10.51
N GLU A 24 -27.83 -14.01 -10.67
CA GLU A 24 -27.01 -13.41 -9.64
C GLU A 24 -27.83 -12.92 -8.45
N VAL A 25 -28.97 -12.27 -8.69
CA VAL A 25 -29.97 -11.93 -7.64
C VAL A 25 -30.41 -13.19 -6.92
N ALA A 26 -30.70 -14.28 -7.63
CA ALA A 26 -31.13 -15.53 -7.01
C ALA A 26 -30.05 -16.15 -6.11
N ARG A 27 -28.76 -16.03 -6.46
CA ARG A 27 -27.63 -16.48 -5.63
C ARG A 27 -27.45 -15.61 -4.40
N ILE A 28 -27.54 -14.29 -4.55
CA ILE A 28 -27.47 -13.34 -3.43
C ILE A 28 -28.64 -13.58 -2.47
N ALA A 29 -29.87 -13.71 -2.99
CA ALA A 29 -31.07 -13.98 -2.20
C ALA A 29 -31.02 -15.32 -1.44
N LYS A 30 -30.28 -16.31 -1.94
CA LYS A 30 -30.04 -17.60 -1.27
C LYS A 30 -28.93 -17.54 -0.22
N SER A 31 -28.14 -16.47 -0.19
CA SER A 31 -27.07 -16.34 0.79
C SER A 31 -27.68 -16.19 2.19
N PRO A 32 -27.18 -16.94 3.20
CA PRO A 32 -27.64 -16.85 4.58
C PRO A 32 -27.75 -15.40 5.09
N GLY A 33 -28.87 -15.10 5.74
CA GLY A 33 -29.15 -13.78 6.33
C GLY A 33 -29.69 -12.73 5.36
N VAL A 34 -29.57 -12.90 4.04
CA VAL A 34 -30.06 -11.91 3.07
C VAL A 34 -31.59 -11.85 3.06
N MET A 35 -32.13 -10.64 3.18
CA MET A 35 -33.56 -10.39 3.07
C MET A 35 -33.92 -10.22 1.61
N ALA A 36 -34.37 -11.28 0.93
CA ALA A 36 -34.62 -11.27 -0.52
C ALA A 36 -35.55 -10.13 -1.00
N SER A 37 -36.51 -9.69 -0.17
CA SER A 37 -37.41 -8.57 -0.49
C SER A 37 -36.75 -7.19 -0.48
N SER A 38 -35.55 -7.06 0.09
CA SER A 38 -34.79 -5.81 0.17
C SER A 38 -33.88 -5.58 -1.04
N ILE A 39 -33.70 -6.59 -1.91
CA ILE A 39 -32.78 -6.52 -3.04
C ILE A 39 -33.33 -5.54 -4.08
N VAL A 40 -32.59 -4.44 -4.30
CA VAL A 40 -32.94 -3.40 -5.27
C VAL A 40 -31.71 -3.06 -6.10
N LEU A 41 -31.81 -3.22 -7.42
CA LEU A 41 -30.82 -2.71 -8.36
C LEU A 41 -31.24 -1.32 -8.83
N ARG A 42 -30.31 -0.38 -8.78
CA ARG A 42 -30.47 0.98 -9.29
C ARG A 42 -29.38 1.27 -10.31
N SER A 43 -29.71 2.10 -11.30
CA SER A 43 -28.73 2.59 -12.27
C SER A 43 -28.71 4.12 -12.26
N VAL A 44 -27.49 4.68 -12.27
CA VAL A 44 -27.21 6.11 -12.44
C VAL A 44 -26.08 6.23 -13.45
N ASP A 45 -26.32 6.89 -14.57
CA ASP A 45 -25.35 7.03 -15.66
C ASP A 45 -24.75 5.66 -16.05
N ASP A 46 -23.43 5.49 -15.89
CA ASP A 46 -22.69 4.25 -16.17
C ASP A 46 -22.42 3.41 -14.90
N THR A 47 -23.14 3.66 -13.81
CA THR A 47 -22.97 2.98 -12.51
C THR A 47 -24.22 2.20 -12.12
N GLU A 48 -24.05 0.92 -11.80
CA GLU A 48 -25.11 0.09 -11.20
C GLU A 48 -24.85 -0.09 -9.70
N ILE A 49 -25.90 0.00 -8.90
CA ILE A 49 -25.86 -0.12 -7.44
C ILE A 49 -26.88 -1.16 -7.01
N LEU A 50 -26.42 -2.32 -6.57
CA LEU A 50 -27.28 -3.33 -5.95
C LEU A 50 -27.28 -3.12 -4.44
N SER A 51 -28.44 -2.83 -3.88
CA SER A 51 -28.64 -2.65 -2.43
C SER A 51 -29.44 -3.81 -1.85
N PHE A 52 -29.08 -4.27 -0.65
CA PHE A 52 -29.83 -5.31 0.08
C PHE A 52 -29.51 -5.28 1.57
N GLU A 53 -30.44 -5.79 2.38
CA GLU A 53 -30.29 -5.99 3.81
C GLU A 53 -29.80 -7.42 4.10
N ILE A 54 -28.88 -7.55 5.05
CA ILE A 54 -28.34 -8.82 5.53
C ILE A 54 -28.37 -8.87 7.05
N ALA A 55 -29.00 -9.92 7.60
CA ALA A 55 -28.95 -10.23 9.01
C ALA A 55 -27.55 -10.74 9.39
N THR A 56 -26.94 -10.11 10.39
CA THR A 56 -25.64 -10.53 10.92
C THR A 56 -25.81 -11.68 11.91
N GLU A 57 -24.75 -12.47 12.10
CA GLU A 57 -24.81 -13.60 13.02
C GLU A 57 -25.03 -13.10 14.47
N PRO A 58 -25.87 -13.80 15.26
CA PRO A 58 -26.06 -13.46 16.66
C PRO A 58 -24.79 -13.77 17.46
N THR A 59 -24.42 -12.89 18.38
CA THR A 59 -23.29 -13.10 19.27
C THR A 59 -23.77 -13.58 20.65
N VAL A 60 -23.01 -14.48 21.27
CA VAL A 60 -23.28 -14.91 22.66
C VAL A 60 -22.86 -13.83 23.65
N GLU A 61 -21.72 -13.20 23.38
CA GLU A 61 -21.18 -12.07 24.14
C GLU A 61 -21.69 -10.74 23.57
N PRO A 62 -21.65 -9.65 24.35
CA PRO A 62 -21.90 -8.30 23.83
C PRO A 62 -21.02 -8.00 22.60
N PRO A 63 -21.58 -7.37 21.54
CA PRO A 63 -20.80 -7.00 20.36
C PRO A 63 -19.59 -6.13 20.71
N ALA A 64 -18.44 -6.44 20.11
CA ALA A 64 -17.20 -5.68 20.27
C ALA A 64 -17.21 -4.37 19.46
N ALA A 65 -17.96 -4.35 18.35
CA ALA A 65 -18.21 -3.18 17.52
C ALA A 65 -19.72 -3.03 17.27
N ASP A 66 -20.18 -1.82 16.97
CA ASP A 66 -21.60 -1.49 16.72
C ASP A 66 -22.07 -1.96 15.33
N VAL A 67 -21.79 -3.22 15.00
CA VAL A 67 -22.37 -3.91 13.83
C VAL A 67 -23.76 -4.37 14.23
N ARG A 68 -24.77 -3.85 13.54
CA ARG A 68 -26.18 -4.08 13.82
C ARG A 68 -26.58 -5.50 13.49
N ASP A 69 -27.71 -5.94 14.04
CA ASP A 69 -28.31 -7.23 13.71
C ASP A 69 -28.75 -7.32 12.25
N VAL A 70 -29.03 -6.18 11.61
CA VAL A 70 -29.29 -6.08 10.17
C VAL A 70 -28.48 -4.92 9.61
N GLU A 71 -27.67 -5.20 8.60
CA GLU A 71 -26.87 -4.22 7.89
C GLU A 71 -27.39 -4.04 6.46
N CYS A 72 -27.40 -2.80 5.97
CA CYS A 72 -27.69 -2.51 4.57
C CYS A 72 -26.37 -2.42 3.79
N ILE A 73 -26.29 -3.17 2.71
CA ILE A 73 -25.09 -3.36 1.90
C ILE A 73 -25.36 -2.84 0.49
N HIS A 74 -24.37 -2.15 -0.08
CA HIS A 74 -24.35 -1.78 -1.48
C HIS A 74 -23.18 -2.41 -2.21
N PHE A 75 -23.48 -3.08 -3.31
CA PHE A 75 -22.51 -3.49 -4.33
C PHE A 75 -22.52 -2.47 -5.46
N ILE A 76 -21.38 -1.81 -5.63
CA ILE A 76 -21.19 -0.76 -6.63
C ILE A 76 -20.50 -1.36 -7.85
N TYR A 77 -21.07 -1.19 -9.04
CA TYR A 77 -20.50 -1.61 -10.32
C TYR A 77 -20.29 -0.37 -11.19
N ARG A 78 -19.03 -0.09 -11.54
CA ARG A 78 -18.63 1.06 -12.35
C ARG A 78 -17.36 0.74 -13.15
N ASP A 79 -16.87 1.70 -13.94
CA ASP A 79 -15.61 1.58 -14.70
C ASP A 79 -15.60 0.34 -15.62
N GLY A 80 -16.69 0.13 -16.35
CA GLY A 80 -16.86 -1.03 -17.25
C GLY A 80 -17.25 -2.34 -16.55
N ARG A 81 -17.49 -2.31 -15.23
CA ARG A 81 -18.07 -3.44 -14.49
C ARG A 81 -19.59 -3.39 -14.55
N THR A 82 -20.20 -4.56 -14.61
CA THR A 82 -21.65 -4.75 -14.72
C THR A 82 -22.11 -5.85 -13.78
N PHE A 83 -23.25 -5.64 -13.14
CA PHE A 83 -23.91 -6.60 -12.29
C PHE A 83 -24.25 -7.88 -13.08
N GLY A 84 -24.06 -9.04 -12.45
CA GLY A 84 -24.27 -10.36 -13.07
C GLY A 84 -23.16 -10.79 -14.05
N ARG A 85 -22.14 -9.97 -14.28
CA ARG A 85 -21.01 -10.28 -15.19
C ARG A 85 -19.65 -10.21 -14.52
N THR A 86 -19.50 -9.30 -13.57
CA THR A 86 -18.22 -9.01 -12.90
C THR A 86 -18.43 -8.91 -11.39
N ALA A 87 -17.35 -8.91 -10.61
CA ALA A 87 -17.42 -8.59 -9.19
C ALA A 87 -17.84 -7.13 -8.98
N PRO A 88 -18.47 -6.81 -7.83
CA PRO A 88 -18.59 -5.41 -7.42
C PRO A 88 -17.22 -4.73 -7.42
N TYR A 89 -17.20 -3.49 -7.89
CA TYR A 89 -16.05 -2.61 -7.78
C TYR A 89 -15.76 -2.32 -6.30
N ASN A 90 -16.80 -1.93 -5.55
CA ASN A 90 -16.76 -1.70 -4.10
C ASN A 90 -17.95 -2.37 -3.42
N VAL A 91 -17.74 -2.79 -2.18
CA VAL A 91 -18.79 -3.16 -1.24
C VAL A 91 -18.84 -2.09 -0.16
N LEU A 92 -20.03 -1.52 0.09
CA LEU A 92 -20.23 -0.46 1.06
C LEU A 92 -21.28 -0.89 2.09
N CYS A 93 -21.02 -0.63 3.37
CA CYS A 93 -22.00 -0.73 4.44
C CYS A 93 -22.64 0.64 4.68
N GLU A 94 -23.97 0.70 4.66
CA GLU A 94 -24.74 1.91 4.84
C GLU A 94 -24.94 2.24 6.33
N GLY A 95 -24.67 3.50 6.71
CA GLY A 95 -25.16 4.06 7.96
C GLY A 95 -24.20 5.03 8.65
N GLU A 96 -24.78 6.03 9.30
CA GLU A 96 -24.09 6.90 10.27
C GLU A 96 -23.58 6.12 11.50
N GLY A 97 -24.12 4.92 11.76
CA GLY A 97 -23.78 4.09 12.92
C GLY A 97 -22.81 2.93 12.64
N PHE A 98 -22.45 2.65 11.38
CA PHE A 98 -21.52 1.54 11.12
C PHE A 98 -20.13 1.90 11.68
N PRO A 99 -19.47 1.00 12.45
CA PRO A 99 -18.22 1.30 13.12
C PRO A 99 -17.11 1.63 12.12
N ARG A 100 -16.40 2.75 12.34
CA ARG A 100 -15.33 3.24 11.44
C ARG A 100 -13.92 2.93 11.92
N ARG A 101 -13.77 2.58 13.19
CA ARG A 101 -12.48 2.27 13.82
C ARG A 101 -12.34 0.77 14.04
N ILE A 102 -12.55 0.01 12.98
CA ILE A 102 -12.36 -1.45 12.97
C ILE A 102 -11.42 -1.84 11.82
N GLY A 103 -10.72 -2.96 11.96
CA GLY A 103 -9.81 -3.48 10.95
C GLY A 103 -10.50 -3.76 9.60
N HIS A 104 -9.70 -3.94 8.55
CA HIS A 104 -10.15 -4.24 7.18
C HIS A 104 -11.23 -3.30 6.64
N LEU A 105 -11.22 -2.03 7.03
CA LEU A 105 -11.96 -0.97 6.33
C LEU A 105 -11.01 -0.18 5.46
N CYS A 106 -11.33 -0.09 4.17
CA CYS A 106 -10.71 0.85 3.26
C CYS A 106 -10.96 2.27 3.77
N SER A 107 -9.91 3.08 3.89
CA SER A 107 -10.04 4.48 4.28
C SER A 107 -10.96 5.22 3.29
N GLY A 108 -11.75 6.18 3.74
CA GLY A 108 -12.57 7.00 2.84
C GLY A 108 -12.66 8.44 3.34
N PRO A 109 -13.17 9.38 2.51
CA PRO A 109 -13.44 10.74 2.94
C PRO A 109 -14.31 10.79 4.21
N PRO A 110 -14.21 11.86 5.01
CA PRO A 110 -15.17 12.11 6.08
C PRO A 110 -16.61 12.01 5.56
N GLY A 111 -17.43 11.20 6.23
CA GLY A 111 -18.83 10.98 5.87
C GLY A 111 -19.08 9.98 4.73
N SER A 112 -18.04 9.44 4.05
CA SER A 112 -18.25 8.40 3.03
C SER A 112 -18.85 7.14 3.64
N LYS A 113 -19.50 6.24 2.90
CA LYS A 113 -19.92 4.93 3.45
C LYS A 113 -18.71 4.05 3.85
N ALA A 114 -18.87 3.14 4.80
CA ALA A 114 -17.80 2.25 5.23
C ALA A 114 -17.56 1.19 4.14
N ALA A 115 -16.30 0.93 3.79
CA ALA A 115 -15.96 0.02 2.70
C ALA A 115 -15.11 -1.15 3.21
N PRO A 116 -15.70 -2.34 3.45
CA PRO A 116 -14.95 -3.52 3.84
C PRO A 116 -13.95 -3.98 2.78
N CYS A 117 -12.73 -4.25 3.20
CA CYS A 117 -11.72 -4.95 2.42
C CYS A 117 -11.99 -6.46 2.52
N LEU A 118 -12.75 -7.01 1.57
CA LEU A 118 -13.14 -8.43 1.59
C LEU A 118 -12.04 -9.38 1.09
N ALA A 119 -10.99 -8.83 0.45
CA ALA A 119 -9.97 -9.62 -0.23
C ALA A 119 -8.70 -8.79 -0.50
N LEU A 120 -7.54 -9.37 -0.22
CA LEU A 120 -6.24 -8.76 -0.47
C LEU A 120 -5.96 -8.53 -1.97
N ASP A 121 -6.26 -9.52 -2.81
CA ASP A 121 -6.09 -9.44 -4.27
C ASP A 121 -7.27 -8.73 -4.97
N GLY A 122 -8.15 -8.09 -4.21
CA GLY A 122 -9.41 -7.55 -4.68
C GLY A 122 -10.50 -8.61 -4.90
N ILE A 123 -11.72 -8.15 -5.16
CA ILE A 123 -12.92 -9.01 -5.20
C ILE A 123 -13.05 -9.76 -6.54
N GLN A 124 -12.49 -9.20 -7.62
CA GLN A 124 -12.60 -9.76 -8.98
C GLN A 124 -12.00 -11.18 -9.10
N PRO A 125 -10.77 -11.47 -8.62
CA PRO A 125 -10.22 -12.82 -8.68
C PRO A 125 -11.05 -13.86 -7.90
N ILE A 126 -11.67 -13.46 -6.78
CA ILE A 126 -12.56 -14.35 -6.01
C ILE A 126 -13.81 -14.68 -6.84
N TYR A 127 -14.42 -13.66 -7.43
CA TYR A 127 -15.60 -13.81 -8.25
C TYR A 127 -15.34 -14.67 -9.49
N GLU A 128 -14.21 -14.52 -10.17
CA GLU A 128 -13.87 -15.33 -11.34
C GLU A 128 -13.68 -16.81 -10.99
N ARG A 129 -13.13 -17.11 -9.81
CA ARG A 129 -12.88 -18.48 -9.36
C ARG A 129 -14.12 -19.17 -8.81
N ALA A 130 -14.96 -18.45 -8.07
CA ALA A 130 -16.02 -19.03 -7.25
C ALA A 130 -17.36 -18.28 -7.27
N GLY A 131 -17.48 -17.23 -8.09
CA GLY A 131 -18.70 -16.44 -8.25
C GLY A 131 -19.05 -15.56 -7.05
N ILE A 132 -20.23 -14.95 -7.10
CA ILE A 132 -20.75 -14.07 -6.04
C ILE A 132 -20.94 -14.77 -4.70
N GLU A 133 -21.16 -16.08 -4.68
CA GLU A 133 -21.36 -16.84 -3.44
C GLU A 133 -20.12 -16.77 -2.53
N ALA A 134 -18.92 -16.77 -3.12
CA ALA A 134 -17.68 -16.59 -2.38
C ALA A 134 -17.52 -15.15 -1.86
N VAL A 135 -17.92 -14.15 -2.65
CA VAL A 135 -17.93 -12.73 -2.23
C VAL A 135 -18.89 -12.53 -1.05
N MET A 136 -20.09 -13.11 -1.13
CA MET A 136 -21.09 -13.07 -0.06
C MET A 136 -20.60 -13.78 1.20
N THR A 137 -19.88 -14.88 1.07
CA THR A 137 -19.28 -15.58 2.22
C THR A 137 -18.26 -14.70 2.92
N ARG A 138 -17.35 -14.06 2.16
CA ARG A 138 -16.37 -13.11 2.71
C ARG A 138 -17.02 -11.90 3.39
N LEU A 139 -18.10 -11.37 2.82
CA LEU A 139 -18.86 -10.29 3.43
C LEU A 139 -19.46 -10.71 4.79
N ARG A 140 -20.07 -11.90 4.87
CA ARG A 140 -20.62 -12.40 6.14
C ARG A 140 -19.54 -12.65 7.18
N ASP A 141 -18.43 -13.26 6.78
CA ASP A 141 -17.28 -13.50 7.67
C ASP A 141 -16.78 -12.17 8.23
N PHE A 142 -16.59 -11.16 7.37
CA PHE A 142 -16.22 -9.81 7.80
C PHE A 142 -17.22 -9.23 8.83
N LEU A 143 -18.53 -9.29 8.56
CA LEU A 143 -19.54 -8.75 9.49
C LEU A 143 -19.53 -9.47 10.83
N ARG A 144 -19.40 -10.80 10.84
CA ARG A 144 -19.28 -11.61 12.06
C ARG A 144 -18.02 -11.23 12.83
N ASP A 145 -16.88 -11.18 12.15
CA ASP A 145 -15.58 -10.95 12.78
C ASP A 145 -15.47 -9.51 13.29
N ALA A 146 -16.08 -8.55 12.60
CA ALA A 146 -16.24 -7.17 13.06
C ALA A 146 -17.09 -7.11 14.33
N LYS A 147 -18.26 -7.78 14.34
CA LYS A 147 -19.18 -7.81 15.48
C LYS A 147 -18.57 -8.49 16.71
N THR A 148 -17.72 -9.49 16.52
CA THR A 148 -17.05 -10.24 17.59
C THR A 148 -15.66 -9.70 17.97
N GLY A 149 -15.14 -8.73 17.21
CA GLY A 149 -13.83 -8.12 17.47
C GLY A 149 -12.65 -9.00 17.09
N THR A 150 -12.86 -9.97 16.20
CA THR A 150 -11.87 -10.99 15.80
C THR A 150 -11.23 -10.73 14.45
N LEU A 151 -11.53 -9.60 13.80
CA LEU A 151 -10.97 -9.20 12.51
C LEU A 151 -9.44 -9.37 12.43
N MET A 152 -8.71 -8.95 13.46
CA MET A 152 -7.23 -8.95 13.47
C MET A 152 -6.63 -10.14 14.23
N MET A 153 -7.40 -11.22 14.42
CA MET A 153 -6.98 -12.38 15.23
C MET A 153 -5.79 -13.14 14.62
N ASP A 154 -5.69 -13.15 13.28
CA ASP A 154 -4.61 -13.83 12.54
C ASP A 154 -3.38 -12.92 12.33
N GLY A 155 -3.41 -11.69 12.83
CA GLY A 155 -2.36 -10.68 12.67
C GLY A 155 -2.89 -9.37 12.11
N TRP A 156 -2.04 -8.35 12.11
CA TRP A 156 -2.40 -7.06 11.53
C TRP A 156 -2.24 -7.09 10.01
N GLU A 157 -3.16 -6.51 9.25
CA GLU A 157 -2.95 -6.28 7.82
C GLU A 157 -2.22 -4.95 7.59
N PRO A 158 -1.47 -4.79 6.49
CA PRO A 158 -1.04 -3.49 6.02
C PRO A 158 -2.23 -2.54 5.83
N VAL A 159 -1.94 -1.24 5.86
CA VAL A 159 -2.99 -0.23 5.69
C VAL A 159 -3.71 -0.43 4.35
N PRO A 160 -5.05 -0.62 4.35
CA PRO A 160 -5.79 -0.82 3.12
C PRO A 160 -5.84 0.46 2.28
N PHE A 161 -6.05 0.29 0.98
CA PHE A 161 -6.17 1.42 0.05
C PHE A 161 -7.40 2.26 0.35
N GLY A 162 -7.27 3.58 0.24
CA GLY A 162 -8.41 4.47 0.40
C GLY A 162 -9.35 4.45 -0.82
N VAL A 163 -10.66 4.46 -0.59
CA VAL A 163 -11.67 4.62 -1.64
C VAL A 163 -11.59 6.03 -2.22
N GLY A 164 -11.25 6.13 -3.50
CA GLY A 164 -11.14 7.42 -4.21
C GLY A 164 -9.89 8.22 -3.83
N GLN A 165 -8.92 7.58 -3.18
CA GLN A 165 -7.66 8.20 -2.79
C GLN A 165 -6.82 8.56 -4.03
N LYS A 166 -6.08 9.67 -3.96
CA LYS A 166 -5.06 10.00 -4.97
C LYS A 166 -3.82 9.14 -4.71
N LEU A 167 -3.54 8.25 -5.65
CA LEU A 167 -2.43 7.31 -5.55
C LEU A 167 -1.22 7.82 -6.33
N ARG A 168 -0.06 7.73 -5.70
CA ARG A 168 1.24 7.83 -6.34
C ARG A 168 1.86 6.45 -6.38
N MET A 169 2.25 5.99 -7.56
CA MET A 169 3.01 4.75 -7.66
C MET A 169 4.36 4.96 -6.95
N GLY A 170 4.74 4.10 -6.02
CA GLY A 170 6.05 4.17 -5.42
C GLY A 170 6.78 2.83 -5.32
N GLU A 171 8.09 2.89 -5.21
CA GLU A 171 8.90 1.74 -4.81
C GLU A 171 9.39 1.95 -3.39
N MET A 172 9.08 1.02 -2.49
CA MET A 172 9.52 1.09 -1.10
C MET A 172 9.73 -0.30 -0.53
N ASN A 173 10.79 -0.49 0.25
CA ASN A 173 11.03 -1.74 0.97
C ASN A 173 10.62 -1.56 2.45
N PRO A 174 9.44 -2.03 2.89
CA PRO A 174 8.96 -1.78 4.25
C PRO A 174 9.86 -2.41 5.32
N ARG A 175 10.48 -3.57 5.04
CA ARG A 175 11.40 -4.24 5.98
C ARG A 175 12.50 -3.32 6.50
N VAL A 176 13.12 -2.51 5.64
CA VAL A 176 14.24 -1.67 6.10
C VAL A 176 13.77 -0.59 7.08
N PHE A 177 12.56 -0.06 6.92
CA PHE A 177 11.98 0.92 7.84
C PHE A 177 11.58 0.26 9.17
N GLN A 178 10.98 -0.94 9.10
CA GLN A 178 10.62 -1.73 10.28
C GLN A 178 11.84 -2.09 11.12
N GLU A 179 12.89 -2.63 10.48
CA GLU A 179 14.13 -3.03 11.16
C GLU A 179 14.88 -1.81 11.71
N HIS A 180 14.90 -0.70 10.97
CA HIS A 180 15.54 0.53 11.43
C HIS A 180 14.85 1.11 12.67
N ALA A 181 13.52 1.25 12.65
CA ALA A 181 12.76 1.77 13.78
C ALA A 181 12.84 0.85 14.99
N HIS A 182 12.86 -0.48 14.78
CA HIS A 182 13.04 -1.44 15.87
C HIS A 182 14.43 -1.34 16.51
N ALA A 183 15.47 -1.14 15.70
CA ALA A 183 16.84 -0.96 16.18
C ALA A 183 17.09 0.41 16.83
N ASN A 184 16.28 1.43 16.50
CA ASN A 184 16.44 2.82 16.95
C ASN A 184 15.15 3.37 17.60
N PRO A 185 14.64 2.75 18.67
CA PRO A 185 13.30 3.04 19.20
C PRO A 185 13.12 4.48 19.70
N ASP A 186 14.22 5.14 20.11
CA ASP A 186 14.22 6.48 20.70
C ASP A 186 14.54 7.60 19.70
N ALA A 187 14.97 7.27 18.48
CA ALA A 187 15.34 8.28 17.49
C ALA A 187 14.11 9.04 16.94
N GLY A 188 12.98 8.36 16.81
CA GLY A 188 11.68 8.91 16.40
C GLY A 188 11.59 9.47 14.98
N SER A 189 12.73 9.66 14.31
CA SER A 189 12.81 10.07 12.92
C SER A 189 14.11 9.62 12.24
N ALA A 190 14.05 9.47 10.92
CA ALA A 190 15.19 9.25 10.04
C ALA A 190 14.91 9.91 8.68
N MET A 191 15.94 10.04 7.86
CA MET A 191 15.83 10.71 6.57
C MET A 191 16.74 10.08 5.52
N GLY A 192 16.43 10.36 4.26
CA GLY A 192 17.22 9.89 3.13
C GLY A 192 16.82 10.60 1.84
N VAL A 193 17.07 9.94 0.72
CA VAL A 193 16.80 10.46 -0.61
C VAL A 193 15.89 9.50 -1.38
N ALA A 194 14.91 10.04 -2.07
CA ALA A 194 14.07 9.34 -3.03
C ALA A 194 14.28 9.93 -4.42
N ILE A 195 13.98 9.17 -5.47
CA ILE A 195 13.83 9.72 -6.83
C ILE A 195 12.36 9.94 -7.10
N SER A 196 12.00 11.16 -7.47
CA SER A 196 10.70 11.50 -8.03
C SER A 196 10.79 11.56 -9.54
N TYR A 197 9.80 10.95 -10.19
CA TYR A 197 9.58 11.01 -11.62
C TYR A 197 8.12 11.41 -11.88
N ASP A 198 7.93 12.52 -12.57
CA ASP A 198 6.59 13.08 -12.87
C ASP A 198 6.63 13.66 -14.28
N ASP A 199 6.33 12.84 -15.28
CA ASP A 199 6.15 13.26 -16.67
C ASP A 199 4.68 13.11 -17.12
N ASP A 200 4.38 13.49 -18.36
CA ASP A 200 3.02 13.45 -18.91
C ASP A 200 2.43 12.03 -18.99
N GLN A 201 3.24 10.98 -18.90
CA GLN A 201 2.85 9.58 -19.06
C GLN A 201 2.98 8.75 -17.77
N HIS A 202 3.84 9.13 -16.84
CA HIS A 202 4.34 8.31 -15.75
C HIS A 202 4.59 9.15 -14.49
N LYS A 203 4.02 8.69 -13.38
CA LYS A 203 4.06 9.36 -12.07
C LYS A 203 4.51 8.35 -11.00
N GLN A 204 5.79 8.40 -10.64
CA GLN A 204 6.40 7.42 -9.74
C GLN A 204 7.35 8.07 -8.73
N VAL A 205 7.50 7.46 -7.55
CA VAL A 205 8.54 7.81 -6.58
C VAL A 205 9.26 6.58 -6.04
N SER A 206 10.58 6.50 -6.20
CA SER A 206 11.39 5.40 -5.66
C SER A 206 12.07 5.83 -4.38
N VAL A 207 11.65 5.26 -3.25
CA VAL A 207 12.20 5.53 -1.92
C VAL A 207 13.35 4.58 -1.67
N PHE A 208 14.58 5.10 -1.73
CA PHE A 208 15.74 4.24 -1.54
C PHE A 208 15.99 3.94 -0.05
N PRO A 209 16.45 2.72 0.27
CA PRO A 209 16.66 2.26 1.64
C PRO A 209 17.98 2.75 2.26
N GLN A 210 18.36 4.02 2.08
CA GLN A 210 19.49 4.62 2.80
C GLN A 210 19.03 5.55 3.91
N PHE A 211 19.50 5.27 5.13
CA PHE A 211 19.35 6.18 6.26
C PHE A 211 20.58 7.09 6.31
N LEU A 212 20.37 8.38 6.06
CA LEU A 212 21.42 9.38 6.00
C LEU A 212 21.39 10.26 7.25
N SER A 213 22.57 10.73 7.65
CA SER A 213 22.65 11.84 8.59
C SER A 213 22.14 13.12 7.92
N LEU A 214 21.70 14.10 8.71
CA LEU A 214 21.24 15.39 8.19
C LEU A 214 22.31 16.09 7.32
N GLU A 215 23.59 15.87 7.60
CA GLU A 215 24.71 16.48 6.87
C GLU A 215 24.91 15.85 5.48
N ASP A 216 24.49 14.59 5.32
CA ASP A 216 24.71 13.81 4.11
C ASP A 216 23.55 13.90 3.10
N VAL A 217 22.38 14.41 3.50
CA VAL A 217 21.21 14.52 2.61
C VAL A 217 21.47 15.49 1.45
N LEU A 218 21.97 16.70 1.73
CA LEU A 218 22.27 17.70 0.71
C LEU A 218 23.28 17.18 -0.36
N PRO A 219 24.46 16.63 0.01
CA PRO A 219 25.38 16.11 -0.98
C PRO A 219 24.82 14.90 -1.74
N ALA A 220 24.00 14.05 -1.11
CA ALA A 220 23.36 12.93 -1.78
C ALA A 220 22.37 13.38 -2.86
N ILE A 221 21.48 14.34 -2.55
CA ILE A 221 20.57 14.93 -3.54
C ILE A 221 21.36 15.58 -4.68
N GLY A 222 22.40 16.36 -4.34
CA GLY A 222 23.26 17.01 -5.32
C GLY A 222 24.04 16.03 -6.20
N HIS A 223 24.33 14.81 -5.72
CA HIS A 223 24.95 13.76 -6.53
C HIS A 223 23.97 13.21 -7.58
N HIS A 224 22.75 12.87 -7.16
CA HIS A 224 21.73 12.31 -8.05
C HIS A 224 21.24 13.30 -9.11
N ASN A 225 21.05 14.57 -8.74
CA ASN A 225 20.54 15.60 -9.66
C ASN A 225 21.58 16.09 -10.70
N LYS A 226 22.85 15.66 -10.59
CA LYS A 226 23.87 15.99 -11.60
C LYS A 226 23.83 15.09 -12.82
N THR A 227 23.29 13.89 -12.69
CA THR A 227 23.42 12.83 -13.69
C THR A 227 22.20 12.63 -14.55
N ASP A 228 21.04 13.11 -14.12
CA ASP A 228 19.75 12.85 -14.74
C ASP A 228 18.89 14.12 -14.69
N HIS A 229 18.34 14.55 -15.83
CA HIS A 229 17.54 15.77 -15.94
C HIS A 229 16.03 15.50 -15.85
N GLU A 230 15.60 14.25 -16.00
CA GLU A 230 14.19 13.85 -15.96
C GLU A 230 13.83 13.28 -14.59
N ARG A 231 14.81 12.68 -13.89
CA ARG A 231 14.67 12.15 -12.53
C ARG A 231 15.22 13.13 -11.51
N HIS A 232 14.36 13.60 -10.62
CA HIS A 232 14.76 14.53 -9.56
C HIS A 232 14.82 13.82 -8.21
N ALA A 233 15.99 13.84 -7.59
CA ALA A 233 16.16 13.48 -6.20
C ALA A 233 15.48 14.49 -5.28
N ILE A 234 14.66 13.97 -4.38
CA ILE A 234 13.95 14.70 -3.34
C ILE A 234 14.24 14.06 -1.98
N PRO A 235 14.15 14.79 -0.87
CA PRO A 235 14.32 14.18 0.44
C PRO A 235 13.13 13.28 0.78
N TRP A 236 13.37 12.31 1.64
CA TRP A 236 12.33 11.61 2.37
C TRP A 236 12.56 11.69 3.87
N VAL A 237 11.47 11.72 4.64
CA VAL A 237 11.47 11.71 6.11
C VAL A 237 10.63 10.52 6.58
N PHE A 238 11.20 9.71 7.46
CA PHE A 238 10.51 8.63 8.15
C PHE A 238 10.33 9.04 9.61
N VAL A 239 9.11 8.97 10.14
CA VAL A 239 8.81 9.24 11.55
C VAL A 239 8.04 8.08 12.17
N TRP A 240 8.33 7.78 13.42
CA TRP A 240 7.67 6.69 14.15
C TRP A 240 7.55 7.00 15.63
N ARG A 241 6.57 6.37 16.28
CA ARG A 241 6.41 6.45 17.74
C ARG A 241 7.40 5.54 18.46
N ASN A 242 7.59 5.78 19.75
CA ASN A 242 8.27 4.82 20.61
C ASN A 242 7.47 3.49 20.66
N PRO A 243 8.13 2.31 20.58
CA PRO A 243 7.47 0.99 20.58
C PRO A 243 6.69 0.65 21.85
N SER A 244 6.90 1.38 22.95
CA SER A 244 6.07 1.25 24.17
C SER A 244 4.64 1.75 23.98
N VAL A 245 4.38 2.58 22.96
CA VAL A 245 3.04 3.08 22.65
C VAL A 245 2.46 2.31 21.47
N VAL A 246 1.73 1.24 21.80
CA VAL A 246 1.01 0.40 20.84
C VAL A 246 -0.39 0.92 20.56
N GLU A 247 -0.77 0.85 19.29
CA GLU A 247 -2.04 1.36 18.78
C GLU A 247 -2.94 0.21 18.33
N ARG A 248 -4.15 0.19 18.87
CA ARG A 248 -5.14 -0.87 18.64
C ARG A 248 -6.17 -0.49 17.60
N ASP A 249 -6.34 0.79 17.34
CA ASP A 249 -7.32 1.28 16.38
C ASP A 249 -6.65 1.58 15.03
N PRO A 250 -7.31 1.35 13.89
CA PRO A 250 -6.85 1.88 12.61
C PRO A 250 -6.69 3.41 12.70
N MET A 251 -5.50 3.93 12.39
CA MET A 251 -5.20 5.37 12.53
C MET A 251 -5.00 6.08 11.20
N PHE A 252 -4.63 5.33 10.17
CA PHE A 252 -4.36 5.92 8.87
C PHE A 252 -5.67 6.07 8.09
N GLU A 253 -6.15 7.30 8.02
CA GLU A 253 -7.30 7.68 7.20
C GLU A 253 -6.87 8.09 5.78
N ASP A 254 -7.82 8.47 4.93
CA ASP A 254 -7.55 8.99 3.59
C ASP A 254 -7.20 10.48 3.66
N TRP A 255 -5.99 10.81 4.14
CA TRP A 255 -5.52 12.19 4.19
C TRP A 255 -5.19 12.70 2.79
N ARG A 256 -5.87 13.77 2.38
CA ARG A 256 -5.80 14.37 1.03
C ARG A 256 -5.16 15.75 1.03
N THR A 257 -5.16 16.42 2.17
CA THR A 257 -4.65 17.78 2.34
C THR A 257 -3.52 17.86 3.36
N GLY A 258 -2.72 18.92 3.27
CA GLY A 258 -1.68 19.18 4.25
C GLY A 258 -2.19 19.27 5.69
N THR A 259 -3.31 19.96 5.89
CA THR A 259 -3.96 20.08 7.19
C THR A 259 -4.33 18.71 7.77
N GLU A 260 -4.97 17.84 7.00
CA GLU A 260 -5.35 16.49 7.44
C GLU A 260 -4.13 15.65 7.81
N LEU A 261 -3.06 15.70 7.01
CA LEU A 261 -1.82 14.99 7.30
C LEU A 261 -1.20 15.46 8.62
N LEU A 262 -1.10 16.78 8.84
CA LEU A 262 -0.51 17.35 10.05
C LEU A 262 -1.36 17.07 11.29
N GLU A 263 -2.69 17.12 11.17
CA GLU A 263 -3.61 16.73 12.25
C GLU A 263 -3.52 15.23 12.56
N GLY A 264 -3.42 14.38 11.53
CA GLY A 264 -3.16 12.95 11.66
C GLY A 264 -1.83 12.65 12.36
N MET A 265 -0.75 13.33 11.97
CA MET A 265 0.55 13.21 12.64
C MET A 265 0.50 13.63 14.11
N LYS A 266 -0.31 14.65 14.43
CA LYS A 266 -0.53 15.11 15.81
C LYS A 266 -1.34 14.10 16.62
N SER A 267 -2.37 13.48 16.03
CA SER A 267 -3.16 12.44 16.71
C SER A 267 -2.31 11.19 16.98
N ILE A 268 -1.44 10.82 16.03
CA ILE A 268 -0.44 9.76 16.19
C ILE A 268 0.64 10.18 17.21
N GLY A 269 0.97 11.47 17.31
CA GLY A 269 2.01 11.98 18.21
C GLY A 269 3.42 11.89 17.62
N VAL A 270 3.55 12.00 16.30
CA VAL A 270 4.84 12.07 15.57
C VAL A 270 5.14 13.46 15.03
N ASN A 271 4.24 14.43 15.21
CA ASN A 271 4.36 15.79 14.67
C ASN A 271 5.67 16.49 15.10
N HIS A 272 6.08 16.40 16.37
CA HIS A 272 7.33 17.03 16.83
C HIS A 272 8.57 16.46 16.12
N ALA A 273 8.62 15.14 15.93
CA ALA A 273 9.72 14.48 15.23
C ALA A 273 9.75 14.89 13.75
N PHE A 274 8.57 14.99 13.13
CA PHE A 274 8.41 15.49 11.76
C PHE A 274 8.89 16.94 11.62
N ASP A 275 8.41 17.86 12.46
CA ASP A 275 8.77 19.28 12.44
C ASP A 275 10.28 19.47 12.66
N THR A 276 10.87 18.69 13.57
CA THR A 276 12.32 18.71 13.83
C THR A 276 13.12 18.25 12.62
N ALA A 277 12.73 17.14 11.99
CA ALA A 277 13.42 16.59 10.83
C ALA A 277 13.34 17.54 9.63
N VAL A 278 12.13 18.03 9.29
CA VAL A 278 11.94 18.93 8.14
C VAL A 278 12.58 20.30 8.40
N GLY A 279 12.46 20.83 9.63
CA GLY A 279 13.14 22.06 10.02
C GLY A 279 14.66 21.96 9.88
N GLY A 280 15.25 20.81 10.25
CA GLY A 280 16.66 20.51 10.03
C GLY A 280 17.06 20.56 8.55
N LEU A 281 16.28 19.93 7.67
CA LEU A 281 16.51 19.92 6.22
C LEU A 281 16.42 21.33 5.63
N LEU A 282 15.40 22.10 6.00
CA LEU A 282 15.20 23.48 5.55
C LEU A 282 16.35 24.39 6.00
N ASN A 283 16.77 24.31 7.26
CA ASN A 283 17.87 25.11 7.81
C ASN A 283 19.22 24.80 7.13
N ARG A 284 19.40 23.58 6.63
CA ARG A 284 20.59 23.16 5.86
C ARG A 284 20.52 23.54 4.38
N GLY A 285 19.42 24.13 3.92
CA GLY A 285 19.24 24.49 2.51
C GLY A 285 19.09 23.28 1.58
N VAL A 286 18.54 22.17 2.09
CA VAL A 286 18.25 20.98 1.28
C VAL A 286 17.29 21.35 0.15
N ASP A 287 17.58 20.85 -1.05
CA ASP A 287 16.76 21.10 -2.24
C ASP A 287 15.54 20.17 -2.27
N PHE A 288 14.35 20.77 -2.27
CA PHE A 288 13.07 20.07 -2.39
C PHE A 288 12.52 20.12 -3.82
N ARG A 289 13.20 20.79 -4.76
CA ARG A 289 12.68 20.99 -6.12
C ARG A 289 12.52 19.66 -6.85
N CYS A 290 11.36 19.50 -7.49
CA CYS A 290 11.06 18.36 -8.33
C CYS A 290 10.67 18.82 -9.74
N HIS A 291 10.89 17.94 -10.72
CA HIS A 291 10.26 18.08 -12.02
C HIS A 291 8.76 17.81 -11.86
N ARG A 292 7.92 18.71 -12.40
CA ARG A 292 6.46 18.58 -12.43
C ARG A 292 5.91 19.53 -13.50
N PRO A 293 5.58 19.06 -14.70
CA PRO A 293 5.10 19.93 -15.77
C PRO A 293 3.84 20.72 -15.36
N PRO A 294 3.66 21.97 -15.86
CA PRO A 294 4.59 22.73 -16.72
C PRO A 294 5.58 23.63 -15.94
N HIS A 295 5.37 23.83 -14.63
CA HIS A 295 6.06 24.88 -13.86
C HIS A 295 7.09 24.37 -12.83
N GLY A 296 7.25 23.04 -12.73
CA GLY A 296 7.99 22.42 -11.65
C GLY A 296 7.23 22.47 -10.33
N GLY A 297 7.92 22.09 -9.26
CA GLY A 297 7.37 22.15 -7.91
C GLY A 297 8.40 21.83 -6.86
N LYS A 298 7.91 21.61 -5.65
CA LYS A 298 8.67 21.03 -4.54
C LYS A 298 7.99 19.74 -4.11
N ALA A 299 8.77 18.75 -3.70
CA ALA A 299 8.24 17.50 -3.19
C ALA A 299 9.13 16.90 -2.10
N MET A 300 8.51 16.07 -1.26
CA MET A 300 9.15 15.27 -0.22
C MET A 300 8.32 14.01 0.01
N VAL A 301 8.97 12.89 0.28
CA VAL A 301 8.27 11.70 0.75
C VAL A 301 8.22 11.70 2.28
N VAL A 302 7.08 11.32 2.83
CA VAL A 302 6.90 11.09 4.26
C VAL A 302 6.46 9.66 4.48
N VAL A 303 7.20 8.94 5.32
CA VAL A 303 6.83 7.62 5.81
C VAL A 303 6.48 7.74 7.29
N ILE A 304 5.34 7.19 7.70
CA ILE A 304 4.86 7.24 9.07
C ILE A 304 4.72 5.81 9.59
N GLY A 305 5.28 5.55 10.77
CA GLY A 305 5.24 4.25 11.44
C GLY A 305 4.42 4.27 12.74
N VAL A 306 3.52 3.29 12.90
CA VAL A 306 2.70 3.07 14.10
C VAL A 306 2.88 1.63 14.58
N TRP A 307 3.15 1.44 15.87
CA TRP A 307 3.34 0.10 16.44
C TRP A 307 1.99 -0.55 16.77
N ARG A 308 1.82 -1.78 16.31
CA ARG A 308 0.62 -2.61 16.49
C ARG A 308 0.82 -3.62 17.62
N PRO A 309 -0.27 -4.06 18.28
CA PRO A 309 -0.19 -5.05 19.35
C PRO A 309 0.21 -6.45 18.85
N ALA A 310 -0.02 -6.73 17.56
CA ALA A 310 0.35 -7.95 16.89
C ALA A 310 1.18 -7.61 15.63
N PRO A 311 2.08 -8.51 15.19
CA PRO A 311 2.83 -8.31 13.97
C PRO A 311 1.90 -8.19 12.76
N ILE A 312 2.33 -7.45 11.76
CA ILE A 312 1.73 -7.56 10.43
C ILE A 312 1.86 -9.01 9.95
N MET A 313 0.86 -9.54 9.26
CA MET A 313 0.89 -10.92 8.76
C MET A 313 2.12 -11.17 7.88
N ASP A 314 2.70 -12.37 7.98
CA ASP A 314 3.88 -12.76 7.19
C ASP A 314 3.54 -13.22 5.76
N ALA A 315 2.24 -13.32 5.45
CA ALA A 315 1.75 -13.58 4.09
C ALA A 315 2.11 -12.45 3.11
N PHE A 316 2.38 -11.24 3.60
CA PHE A 316 2.75 -10.09 2.76
C PHE A 316 4.25 -10.05 2.45
N PHE A 317 4.57 -9.94 1.17
CA PHE A 317 5.97 -9.85 0.74
C PHE A 317 6.64 -8.56 1.24
N GLY A 318 7.94 -8.65 1.53
CA GLY A 318 8.79 -7.49 1.73
C GLY A 318 8.80 -6.90 3.14
N TYR A 319 7.95 -7.38 4.05
CA TYR A 319 7.97 -7.06 5.48
C TYR A 319 9.12 -7.80 6.21
N SER A 320 9.49 -7.35 7.42
CA SER A 320 10.57 -7.96 8.21
C SER A 320 10.22 -9.38 8.66
N ASP A 321 11.22 -10.26 8.75
CA ASP A 321 11.02 -11.62 9.30
C ASP A 321 10.93 -11.60 10.84
N ASP A 322 11.46 -10.56 11.50
CA ASP A 322 11.33 -10.36 12.95
C ASP A 322 9.91 -9.88 13.30
N PRO A 323 9.11 -10.66 14.07
CA PRO A 323 7.76 -10.26 14.46
C PRO A 323 7.71 -8.94 15.23
N LYS A 324 8.74 -8.59 16.01
CA LYS A 324 8.78 -7.34 16.76
C LYS A 324 8.91 -6.15 15.82
N ALA A 325 9.86 -6.20 14.88
CA ALA A 325 10.01 -5.18 13.85
C ALA A 325 8.77 -5.12 12.94
N ARG A 326 8.21 -6.29 12.57
CA ARG A 326 7.02 -6.42 11.72
C ARG A 326 5.74 -5.89 12.39
N SER A 327 5.76 -5.62 13.69
CA SER A 327 4.65 -4.94 14.38
C SER A 327 4.56 -3.45 14.05
N LEU A 328 5.52 -2.88 13.31
CA LEU A 328 5.41 -1.51 12.82
C LEU A 328 4.62 -1.44 11.51
N GLU A 329 3.39 -0.95 11.57
CA GLU A 329 2.59 -0.59 10.40
C GLU A 329 3.10 0.72 9.79
N LEU A 330 3.19 0.75 8.47
CA LEU A 330 3.75 1.87 7.70
C LEU A 330 2.71 2.44 6.76
N ARG A 331 2.69 3.78 6.62
CA ARG A 331 2.04 4.46 5.50
C ARG A 331 2.96 5.53 4.92
N ALA A 332 3.02 5.61 3.61
CA ALA A 332 3.89 6.54 2.90
C ALA A 332 3.07 7.52 2.05
N PHE A 333 3.53 8.77 1.99
CA PHE A 333 2.88 9.87 1.30
C PHE A 333 3.91 10.66 0.50
N LEU A 334 3.53 11.10 -0.69
CA LEU A 334 4.23 12.16 -1.41
C LEU A 334 3.55 13.48 -1.05
N ILE A 335 4.30 14.37 -0.42
CA ILE A 335 3.92 15.77 -0.23
C ILE A 335 4.44 16.54 -1.43
N SER A 336 3.58 17.31 -2.09
CA SER A 336 4.00 18.21 -3.16
C SER A 336 3.39 19.61 -3.04
N GLN A 337 4.13 20.58 -3.56
CA GLN A 337 3.76 21.99 -3.50
C GLN A 337 4.22 22.73 -4.76
N ASP A 338 3.55 23.83 -5.08
CA ASP A 338 3.93 24.77 -6.13
C ASP A 338 5.29 25.42 -5.83
N PHE A 339 6.02 25.77 -6.90
CA PHE A 339 7.43 26.14 -6.83
C PHE A 339 7.70 27.39 -5.97
N ASP A 340 6.76 28.33 -5.98
CA ASP A 340 6.80 29.61 -5.27
C ASP A 340 6.45 29.50 -3.78
N LYS A 341 5.82 28.40 -3.36
CA LYS A 341 5.38 28.17 -1.97
C LYS A 341 6.37 27.35 -1.16
N THR A 342 6.21 27.35 0.17
CA THR A 342 7.03 26.52 1.06
C THR A 342 6.52 25.07 1.10
N ILE A 343 7.41 24.08 1.26
CA ILE A 343 7.03 22.65 1.18
C ILE A 343 5.96 22.25 2.22
N LEU A 344 5.86 22.96 3.36
CA LEU A 344 4.89 22.70 4.44
C LEU A 344 3.76 23.75 4.51
N ASP A 345 3.32 24.31 3.39
CA ASP A 345 2.18 25.22 3.37
C ASP A 345 0.84 24.46 3.53
N ALA A 346 -0.22 25.13 4.01
CA ALA A 346 -1.49 24.49 4.36
C ALA A 346 -2.20 23.81 3.17
N ASP A 347 -1.97 24.32 1.96
CA ASP A 347 -2.54 23.81 0.72
C ASP A 347 -1.64 22.78 0.00
N MET A 348 -0.63 22.24 0.69
CA MET A 348 0.20 21.16 0.15
C MET A 348 -0.66 19.97 -0.27
N ARG A 349 -0.29 19.39 -1.42
CA ARG A 349 -0.99 18.26 -2.03
C ARG A 349 -0.43 16.97 -1.46
N ILE A 350 -1.32 16.09 -1.02
CA ILE A 350 -0.96 14.77 -0.48
C ILE A 350 -1.41 13.70 -1.46
N GLU A 351 -0.47 12.83 -1.84
CA GLU A 351 -0.74 11.62 -2.60
C GLU A 351 -0.24 10.43 -1.79
N THR A 352 -1.07 9.42 -1.57
CA THR A 352 -0.63 8.21 -0.88
C THR A 352 0.25 7.40 -1.81
N ILE A 353 1.42 7.01 -1.31
CA ILE A 353 2.35 6.17 -2.04
C ILE A 353 1.87 4.73 -1.92
N VAL A 354 1.52 4.15 -3.06
CA VAL A 354 1.29 2.71 -3.19
C VAL A 354 2.63 2.08 -3.51
N GLY A 355 3.23 1.49 -2.47
CA GLY A 355 4.55 0.89 -2.55
C GLY A 355 4.50 -0.48 -3.24
N ASP A 356 5.02 -0.55 -4.46
CA ASP A 356 5.55 -1.79 -5.01
C ASP A 356 6.88 -2.11 -4.34
N TYR A 357 7.13 -3.39 -4.09
CA TYR A 357 8.46 -3.81 -3.68
C TYR A 357 9.38 -3.75 -4.92
N PRO A 358 10.60 -3.18 -4.84
CA PRO A 358 11.50 -3.10 -5.99
C PRO A 358 11.65 -4.47 -6.69
N PRO A 359 11.50 -4.55 -8.02
CA PRO A 359 11.54 -5.83 -8.72
C PRO A 359 12.80 -6.62 -8.37
N CYS A 360 12.61 -7.81 -7.80
CA CYS A 360 13.70 -8.70 -7.45
C CYS A 360 13.31 -10.16 -7.69
N PRO A 361 14.30 -11.07 -7.86
CA PRO A 361 14.03 -12.49 -8.10
C PRO A 361 13.11 -13.12 -7.05
N LYS A 362 13.29 -12.73 -5.77
CA LYS A 362 12.46 -13.18 -4.65
C LYS A 362 11.00 -12.78 -4.78
N LEU A 363 10.72 -11.54 -5.23
CA LEU A 363 9.36 -11.05 -5.48
C LEU A 363 8.72 -11.82 -6.64
N MET A 364 9.44 -11.98 -7.76
CA MET A 364 8.93 -12.73 -8.92
C MET A 364 8.57 -14.17 -8.56
N ARG A 365 9.43 -14.82 -7.77
CA ARG A 365 9.19 -16.17 -7.24
C ARG A 365 7.96 -16.23 -6.34
N TRP A 366 7.82 -15.27 -5.41
CA TRP A 366 6.67 -15.17 -4.52
C TRP A 366 5.36 -14.99 -5.29
N VAL A 367 5.33 -14.06 -6.26
CA VAL A 367 4.17 -13.85 -7.15
C VAL A 367 3.85 -15.11 -7.97
N ALA A 368 4.86 -15.82 -8.45
CA ALA A 368 4.68 -17.05 -9.22
C ALA A 368 4.25 -18.26 -8.37
N GLY A 369 4.27 -18.15 -7.04
CA GLY A 369 3.98 -19.27 -6.14
C GLY A 369 5.01 -20.41 -6.25
N VAL A 370 6.25 -20.09 -6.62
CA VAL A 370 7.32 -21.08 -6.80
C VAL A 370 8.12 -21.21 -5.50
N ASP A 371 8.45 -22.44 -5.12
CA ASP A 371 9.24 -22.72 -3.92
C ASP A 371 10.64 -22.09 -3.98
N ILE A 372 11.17 -21.76 -2.79
CA ILE A 372 12.52 -21.22 -2.65
C ILE A 372 13.54 -22.21 -3.21
N LEU A 373 14.34 -21.75 -4.16
CA LEU A 373 15.45 -22.54 -4.69
C LEU A 373 16.59 -22.60 -3.66
N PRO A 374 17.21 -23.77 -3.43
CA PRO A 374 18.36 -23.88 -2.54
C PRO A 374 19.51 -22.96 -2.99
N PRO A 375 20.29 -22.35 -2.07
CA PRO A 375 21.44 -21.54 -2.44
C PRO A 375 22.42 -22.30 -3.35
N VAL A 376 22.99 -21.62 -4.34
CA VAL A 376 23.95 -22.20 -5.30
C VAL A 376 25.28 -21.48 -5.18
N ALA A 377 26.36 -22.25 -5.11
CA ALA A 377 27.72 -21.75 -5.25
C ALA A 377 28.21 -21.96 -6.69
N LEU A 378 28.60 -20.88 -7.36
CA LEU A 378 29.24 -20.91 -8.67
C LEU A 378 30.75 -20.72 -8.50
N LEU A 379 31.53 -21.72 -8.93
CA LEU A 379 32.99 -21.66 -8.97
C LEU A 379 33.43 -21.24 -10.38
N GLY A 380 33.96 -20.02 -10.49
CA GLY A 380 34.35 -19.37 -11.74
C GLY A 380 33.22 -18.56 -12.37
N HIS A 381 33.48 -17.28 -12.67
CA HIS A 381 32.57 -16.33 -13.31
C HIS A 381 33.07 -15.95 -14.72
N GLY A 382 33.71 -16.89 -15.43
CA GLY A 382 34.03 -16.77 -16.86
C GLY A 382 32.78 -16.81 -17.75
N ALA A 383 32.93 -17.08 -19.05
CA ALA A 383 31.82 -17.08 -20.02
C ALA A 383 30.65 -18.01 -19.63
N LEU A 384 30.95 -19.23 -19.17
CA LEU A 384 29.94 -20.19 -18.73
C LEU A 384 29.31 -19.76 -17.41
N GLY A 385 30.14 -19.41 -16.43
CA GLY A 385 29.69 -18.99 -15.09
C GLY A 385 28.78 -17.76 -15.14
N SER A 386 29.09 -16.77 -15.98
CA SER A 386 28.23 -15.59 -16.16
C SER A 386 26.87 -15.92 -16.78
N SER A 387 26.83 -16.82 -17.75
CA SER A 387 25.58 -17.21 -18.41
C SER A 387 24.70 -18.06 -17.49
N ILE A 388 25.30 -18.94 -16.69
CA ILE A 388 24.59 -19.69 -15.64
C ILE A 388 24.07 -18.71 -14.58
N HIS A 389 24.90 -17.79 -14.09
CA HIS A 389 24.50 -16.80 -13.10
C HIS A 389 23.32 -15.93 -13.59
N ASP A 390 23.37 -15.43 -14.83
CA ASP A 390 22.26 -14.68 -15.44
C ASP A 390 20.99 -15.54 -15.55
N SER A 391 21.11 -16.80 -15.99
CA SER A 391 19.97 -17.72 -16.09
C SER A 391 19.35 -18.02 -14.72
N LEU A 392 20.16 -18.24 -13.68
CA LEU A 392 19.70 -18.45 -12.31
C LEU A 392 18.99 -17.22 -11.76
N THR A 393 19.56 -16.03 -11.99
CA THR A 393 18.94 -14.76 -11.55
C THR A 393 17.58 -14.56 -12.21
N ARG A 394 17.49 -14.80 -13.53
CA ARG A 394 16.23 -14.72 -14.29
C ARG A 394 15.21 -15.78 -13.88
N SER A 395 15.65 -16.93 -13.36
CA SER A 395 14.76 -17.96 -12.83
C SER A 395 14.28 -17.68 -11.40
N GLY A 396 14.51 -16.49 -10.85
CA GLY A 396 14.03 -16.14 -9.52
C GLY A 396 15.00 -16.50 -8.38
N MET A 397 16.26 -16.82 -8.71
CA MET A 397 17.27 -17.15 -7.70
C MET A 397 17.93 -15.89 -7.13
N ASP A 398 17.91 -15.76 -5.81
CA ASP A 398 18.37 -14.59 -5.06
C ASP A 398 19.62 -14.86 -4.20
N ASP A 399 19.94 -16.13 -3.94
CA ASP A 399 21.10 -16.55 -3.15
C ASP A 399 22.12 -17.35 -3.99
N VAL A 400 22.92 -16.61 -4.77
CA VAL A 400 24.01 -17.17 -5.59
C VAL A 400 25.34 -16.65 -5.09
N VAL A 401 26.17 -17.54 -4.55
CA VAL A 401 27.54 -17.23 -4.15
C VAL A 401 28.47 -17.48 -5.33
N VAL A 402 29.09 -16.43 -5.86
CA VAL A 402 30.07 -16.59 -6.94
C VAL A 402 31.49 -16.44 -6.39
N TRP A 403 32.30 -17.49 -6.59
CA TRP A 403 33.71 -17.48 -6.24
C TRP A 403 34.56 -17.44 -7.51
N ASP A 404 35.23 -16.32 -7.74
CA ASP A 404 36.15 -16.12 -8.86
C ASP A 404 37.33 -15.24 -8.39
N LYS A 405 38.56 -15.62 -8.76
CA LYS A 405 39.77 -14.85 -8.48
C LYS A 405 40.20 -13.96 -9.65
N ASP A 406 39.61 -14.15 -10.82
CA ASP A 406 40.03 -13.45 -12.03
C ASP A 406 39.45 -12.03 -12.10
N ARG A 407 40.20 -11.12 -12.73
CA ARG A 407 39.73 -9.75 -13.02
C ARG A 407 39.04 -9.71 -14.38
N ILE A 408 38.19 -8.71 -14.59
CA ILE A 408 37.64 -8.45 -15.92
C ILE A 408 38.79 -7.93 -16.80
N HIS A 409 39.12 -8.68 -17.85
CA HIS A 409 40.09 -8.29 -18.87
C HIS A 409 39.37 -7.95 -20.18
N SER A 410 39.94 -7.05 -20.98
CA SER A 410 39.36 -6.57 -22.24
C SER A 410 39.08 -7.69 -23.27
N HIS A 411 39.84 -8.78 -23.25
CA HIS A 411 39.62 -9.95 -24.09
C HIS A 411 38.42 -10.81 -23.65
N ALA A 412 37.95 -10.66 -22.40
CA ALA A 412 36.81 -11.40 -21.85
C ALA A 412 35.47 -10.68 -22.06
N ILE A 413 35.45 -9.54 -22.77
CA ILE A 413 34.23 -8.74 -23.04
C ILE A 413 33.33 -9.42 -24.09
N ARG A 414 33.89 -10.17 -25.06
CA ARG A 414 33.11 -10.80 -26.13
C ARG A 414 32.24 -12.00 -25.69
N PRO A 415 32.67 -12.87 -24.77
CA PRO A 415 31.85 -13.99 -24.30
C PRO A 415 31.11 -13.74 -22.97
N ARG A 416 31.17 -12.53 -22.37
CA ARG A 416 30.41 -12.16 -21.16
C ARG A 416 29.24 -11.24 -21.51
N ALA A 417 28.03 -11.54 -21.02
CA ALA A 417 26.93 -10.59 -21.03
C ALA A 417 27.17 -9.52 -19.94
N PRO A 418 26.89 -8.23 -20.21
CA PRO A 418 27.03 -7.18 -19.20
C PRO A 418 25.91 -7.32 -18.16
N THR A 419 26.24 -7.59 -16.90
CA THR A 419 25.28 -7.57 -15.78
C THR A 419 25.35 -6.22 -15.05
N SER A 420 24.19 -5.61 -14.80
CA SER A 420 24.02 -4.34 -14.07
C SER A 420 23.84 -4.51 -12.54
N THR A 421 24.04 -5.72 -12.00
CA THR A 421 23.79 -6.04 -10.59
C THR A 421 25.07 -5.91 -9.73
N PRO A 422 25.04 -5.27 -8.54
CA PRO A 422 26.22 -5.15 -7.69
C PRO A 422 26.61 -6.51 -7.09
N ILE A 423 27.84 -6.97 -7.35
CA ILE A 423 28.40 -8.18 -6.73
C ILE A 423 28.92 -7.83 -5.33
N ARG A 424 28.38 -8.43 -4.27
CA ARG A 424 29.00 -8.39 -2.93
C ARG A 424 30.27 -9.26 -2.96
N ARG A 425 31.46 -8.64 -2.92
CA ARG A 425 32.73 -9.33 -2.66
C ARG A 425 33.02 -9.32 -1.17
N SER A 426 33.15 -10.49 -0.54
CA SER A 426 33.79 -10.57 0.78
C SER A 426 35.31 -10.53 0.61
N MET A 427 35.94 -9.40 0.93
CA MET A 427 37.39 -9.37 1.15
C MET A 427 37.67 -9.67 2.62
N ARG A 428 38.25 -10.83 2.91
CA ARG A 428 39.06 -11.02 4.13
C ARG A 428 40.52 -10.98 3.69
N SER A 429 41.26 -10.04 4.24
CA SER A 429 42.73 -10.03 4.17
C SER A 429 43.27 -11.02 5.19
N ASP A 430 44.02 -12.00 4.71
CA ASP A 430 45.17 -12.53 5.43
C ASP A 430 46.44 -11.94 4.80
#